data_AF-A0A7R7JHY2-F1
#
_entry.id   AF-A0A7R7JHY2-F1
#
_cell.length_a   1.000
_cell.length_b   1.000
_cell.length_c   1.000
_cell.angle_alpha   90.00
_cell.angle_beta   90.00
_cell.angle_gamma   90.00
#
_symmetry.space_group_name_H-M   'P 1'
#
loop_
_entity.id
_entity.type
_entity.pdbx_description
1 polymer ?
#
loop_
_entity_poly.entity_id
_entity_poly.type
_entity_poly.pdbx_seq_one_letter_code
_entity_poly.pdbx_strand_id
1 'polypeptide(L)'
;MICEFIAEHRARFGVAPICRVLSERGCKIAPRTFYAWQARPPSKRVLWDMTVAEILAGYYTPDADGRRKPESLYGAAKMWAHLQRQGIPLLTG
;
A
#
# COMPACT_ATOMS: atom_id res chain seq x y z
N MET A 1 11.51 4.21 0.57
CA MET A 1 12.71 5.06 0.37
C MET A 1 14.01 4.25 0.27
N ILE A 2 14.68 3.82 1.35
CA ILE A 2 16.00 3.12 1.21
C ILE A 2 15.88 1.74 0.54
N CYS A 3 14.95 0.89 0.99
CA CYS A 3 14.79 -0.43 0.40
C CYS A 3 14.29 -0.40 -1.04
N GLU A 4 13.46 0.58 -1.40
CA GLU A 4 13.01 0.81 -2.78
C GLU A 4 14.17 1.21 -3.69
N PHE A 5 15.01 2.15 -3.25
CA PHE A 5 16.22 2.53 -3.98
C PHE A 5 17.13 1.33 -4.23
N ILE A 6 17.36 0.51 -3.19
CA ILE A 6 18.13 -0.74 -3.34
C ILE A 6 17.43 -1.67 -4.33
N ALA A 7 16.11 -1.82 -4.24
CA ALA A 7 15.35 -2.69 -5.12
C ALA A 7 15.50 -2.27 -6.59
N GLU A 8 15.41 -0.99 -6.89
CA GLU A 8 15.56 -0.45 -8.24
C GLU A 8 16.97 -0.66 -8.81
N HIS A 9 18.01 -0.53 -7.97
CA HIS A 9 19.40 -0.53 -8.43
C HIS A 9 20.12 -1.89 -8.26
N ARG A 10 19.53 -2.86 -7.55
CA ARG A 10 20.16 -4.16 -7.22
C ARG A 10 20.56 -4.97 -8.46
N ALA A 11 19.83 -4.83 -9.57
CA ALA A 11 20.12 -5.56 -10.81
C ALA A 11 21.45 -5.12 -11.44
N ARG A 12 21.83 -3.84 -11.26
CA ARG A 12 23.05 -3.26 -11.83
C ARG A 12 24.25 -3.36 -10.91
N PHE A 13 24.08 -3.19 -9.60
CA PHE A 13 25.19 -3.08 -8.65
C PHE A 13 25.24 -4.16 -7.57
N GLY A 14 24.17 -4.96 -7.41
CA GLY A 14 24.02 -5.91 -6.32
C GLY A 14 23.66 -5.25 -4.98
N VAL A 15 23.00 -6.00 -4.09
CA VAL A 15 22.51 -5.49 -2.80
C VAL A 15 23.66 -5.13 -1.85
N ALA A 16 24.66 -6.00 -1.71
CA ALA A 16 25.75 -5.80 -0.74
C ALA A 16 26.61 -4.56 -1.05
N PRO A 17 27.03 -4.30 -2.30
CA PRO A 17 27.74 -3.06 -2.65
C PRO A 17 26.93 -1.79 -2.38
N ILE A 18 25.62 -1.79 -2.69
CA ILE A 18 24.75 -0.63 -2.42
C ILE A 18 24.64 -0.39 -0.91
N CYS A 19 24.35 -1.44 -0.11
CA CYS A 19 24.26 -1.33 1.35
C CYS A 19 25.54 -0.77 1.98
N ARG A 20 26.71 -1.16 1.45
CA ARG A 20 28.01 -0.65 1.88
C ARG A 20 28.12 0.86 1.66
N VAL A 21 27.91 1.33 0.43
CA VAL A 21 28.02 2.77 0.08
C VAL A 21 27.00 3.61 0.85
N LEU A 22 25.77 3.11 1.01
CA LEU A 22 24.75 3.77 1.82
C LEU A 22 25.20 3.90 3.29
N SER A 23 25.77 2.85 3.86
CA SER A 23 26.25 2.86 5.24
C SER A 23 27.44 3.80 5.43
N GLU A 24 28.36 3.88 4.47
CA GLU A 24 29.47 4.85 4.44
C GLU A 24 28.97 6.30 4.39
N ARG A 25 27.80 6.55 3.79
CA ARG A 25 27.15 7.88 3.72
C ARG A 25 26.14 8.15 4.86
N GLY A 26 26.12 7.31 5.89
CA GLY A 26 25.28 7.50 7.09
C GLY A 26 23.92 6.78 7.05
N CYS A 27 23.54 6.16 5.93
CA CYS A 27 22.33 5.35 5.80
C CYS A 27 22.61 3.88 6.13
N LYS A 28 22.67 3.54 7.42
CA LYS A 28 22.99 2.17 7.88
C LYS A 28 21.89 1.18 7.49
N ILE A 29 22.21 0.24 6.61
CA ILE A 29 21.34 -0.87 6.22
C ILE A 29 22.16 -2.12 5.91
N ALA A 30 21.74 -3.27 6.45
CA ALA A 30 22.36 -4.56 6.17
C ALA A 30 21.65 -5.28 5.01
N PRO A 31 22.36 -6.09 4.20
CA PRO A 31 21.73 -6.92 3.16
C PRO A 31 20.62 -7.83 3.70
N ARG A 32 20.81 -8.43 4.89
CA ARG A 32 19.78 -9.24 5.56
C ARG A 32 18.51 -8.44 5.83
N THR A 33 18.63 -7.18 6.24
CA THR A 33 17.49 -6.28 6.46
C THR A 33 16.74 -6.01 5.16
N PHE A 34 17.47 -5.77 4.06
CA PHE A 34 16.86 -5.61 2.74
C PHE A 34 16.08 -6.85 2.31
N TYR A 35 16.68 -8.04 2.39
CA TYR A 35 16.00 -9.27 1.99
C TYR A 35 14.83 -9.61 2.92
N ALA A 36 14.93 -9.32 4.22
CA ALA A 36 13.81 -9.46 5.14
C ALA A 36 12.65 -8.51 4.79
N TRP A 37 12.95 -7.28 4.37
CA TRP A 37 11.95 -6.35 3.86
C TRP A 37 11.33 -6.86 2.55
N GLN A 38 12.15 -7.34 1.61
CA GLN A 38 11.70 -7.84 0.32
C GLN A 38 10.80 -9.08 0.45
N ALA A 39 11.12 -9.98 1.37
CA ALA A 39 10.36 -11.20 1.62
C ALA A 39 9.11 -10.97 2.48
N ARG A 40 8.96 -9.79 3.11
CA ARG A 40 7.85 -9.52 4.01
C ARG A 40 6.55 -9.48 3.21
N PRO A 41 5.57 -10.35 3.51
CA PRO A 41 4.27 -10.24 2.88
C PRO A 41 3.58 -8.93 3.30
N PRO A 42 2.65 -8.40 2.48
CA PRO A 42 1.82 -7.29 2.90
C PRO A 42 1.15 -7.60 4.24
N SER A 43 1.14 -6.63 5.15
CA SER A 43 0.47 -6.82 6.44
C SER A 43 -1.04 -6.97 6.22
N LYS A 44 -1.74 -7.59 7.19
CA LYS A 44 -3.21 -7.68 7.16
C LYS A 44 -3.86 -6.31 6.94
N ARG A 45 -3.27 -5.24 7.50
CA ARG A 45 -3.72 -3.87 7.32
C ARG A 45 -3.52 -3.38 5.88
N VAL A 46 -2.36 -3.60 5.27
CA VAL A 46 -2.12 -3.20 3.87
C VAL A 46 -3.07 -3.94 2.93
N LEU A 47 -3.28 -5.24 3.13
CA LEU A 47 -4.25 -6.00 2.35
C LEU A 47 -5.66 -5.43 2.50
N TRP A 48 -6.07 -5.10 3.74
CA TRP A 48 -7.37 -4.49 3.99
C TRP A 48 -7.51 -3.10 3.37
N ASP A 49 -6.50 -2.24 3.51
CA ASP A 49 -6.50 -0.90 2.93
C ASP A 49 -6.61 -0.97 1.40
N MET A 50 -5.94 -1.93 0.75
CA MET A 50 -6.09 -2.20 -0.69
C MET A 50 -7.52 -2.62 -1.04
N THR A 51 -8.09 -3.59 -0.31
CA THR A 51 -9.48 -4.03 -0.54
C THR A 51 -10.48 -2.89 -0.36
N VAL A 52 -10.34 -2.08 0.69
CA VAL A 52 -11.21 -0.92 0.93
C VAL A 52 -11.04 0.12 -0.18
N ALA A 53 -9.81 0.40 -0.61
CA ALA A 53 -9.55 1.34 -1.70
C ALA A 53 -10.21 0.88 -3.02
N GLU A 54 -10.16 -0.41 -3.34
CA GLU A 54 -10.83 -0.98 -4.51
C GLU A 54 -12.36 -0.86 -4.43
N ILE A 55 -12.95 -1.19 -3.27
CA ILE A 55 -14.38 -1.04 -3.04
C ILE A 55 -14.80 0.43 -3.22
N LEU A 56 -14.05 1.36 -2.62
CA LEU A 56 -14.29 2.80 -2.74
C LEU A 56 -14.15 3.25 -4.19
N ALA A 57 -13.13 2.81 -4.92
CA ALA A 57 -12.98 3.12 -6.33
C ALA A 57 -14.23 2.74 -7.13
N GLY A 58 -14.89 1.62 -6.82
CA GLY A 58 -16.16 1.23 -7.43
C GLY A 58 -17.35 2.16 -7.14
N TYR A 59 -17.28 3.00 -6.10
CA TYR A 59 -18.29 4.04 -5.83
C TYR A 59 -17.96 5.37 -6.53
N TYR A 60 -16.68 5.72 -6.63
CA TYR A 60 -16.23 7.00 -7.20
C TYR A 60 -15.98 6.95 -8.71
N THR A 61 -15.86 5.76 -9.30
CA THR A 61 -15.70 5.59 -10.75
C THR A 61 -17.03 5.84 -11.46
N PRO A 62 -17.09 6.74 -12.47
CA PRO A 62 -18.27 6.92 -13.29
C PRO A 62 -18.61 5.67 -14.11
N ASP A 63 -19.90 5.44 -14.35
CA ASP A 63 -20.39 4.44 -15.28
C ASP A 63 -20.22 4.88 -16.74
N ALA A 64 -20.73 4.07 -17.69
CA ALA A 64 -20.65 4.34 -19.12
C ALA A 64 -21.31 5.67 -19.54
N ASP A 65 -22.27 6.15 -18.75
CA ASP A 65 -22.97 7.43 -18.98
C ASP A 65 -22.31 8.60 -18.22
N GLY A 66 -21.14 8.37 -17.61
CA GLY A 66 -20.40 9.36 -16.83
C GLY A 66 -21.03 9.66 -15.46
N ARG A 67 -21.99 8.86 -15.00
CA ARG A 67 -22.67 9.05 -13.72
C ARG A 67 -21.97 8.25 -12.63
N ARG A 68 -21.87 8.83 -11.43
CA ARG A 68 -21.39 8.12 -10.25
C ARG A 68 -22.56 7.65 -9.40
N LYS A 69 -22.32 6.62 -8.60
CA LYS A 69 -23.27 6.19 -7.58
C LYS A 69 -23.56 7.34 -6.59
N PRO A 70 -24.79 7.51 -6.09
CA PRO A 70 -25.10 8.56 -5.11
C PRO A 70 -24.20 8.54 -3.87
N GLU A 71 -23.76 7.35 -3.46
CA GLU A 71 -22.85 7.13 -2.34
C GLU A 71 -21.45 7.71 -2.56
N SER A 72 -21.09 8.10 -3.80
CA SER A 72 -19.88 8.89 -4.06
C SER A 72 -19.89 10.25 -3.36
N LEU A 73 -21.06 10.75 -2.94
CA LEU A 73 -21.18 11.98 -2.16
C LEU A 73 -21.02 11.75 -0.65
N TYR A 74 -20.85 10.50 -0.22
CA TYR A 74 -20.69 10.19 1.19
C TYR A 74 -19.29 10.60 1.66
N GLY A 75 -19.25 11.37 2.75
CA GLY A 75 -18.04 11.52 3.56
C GLY A 75 -17.71 10.23 4.33
N ALA A 76 -16.52 10.18 4.93
CA ALA A 76 -15.97 8.98 5.55
C ALA A 76 -16.93 8.27 6.53
N ALA A 77 -17.60 9.00 7.42
CA ALA A 77 -18.52 8.41 8.40
C ALA A 77 -19.77 7.76 7.75
N LYS A 78 -20.34 8.41 6.73
CA LYS A 78 -21.50 7.85 6.00
C LYS A 78 -21.09 6.64 5.16
N MET A 79 -19.92 6.72 4.53
CA MET A 79 -19.36 5.59 3.77
C MET A 79 -19.08 4.41 4.69
N TRP A 80 -18.50 4.64 5.88
CA TRP A 80 -18.28 3.61 6.89
C TRP A 80 -19.59 2.89 7.26
N ALA A 81 -20.63 3.64 7.62
CA ALA A 81 -21.94 3.06 7.96
C ALA A 81 -22.61 2.35 6.77
N HIS A 82 -22.37 2.82 5.55
CA HIS A 82 -22.86 2.18 4.32
C HIS A 82 -22.20 0.84 4.07
N LEU A 83 -20.87 0.78 4.11
CA LEU A 83 -20.09 -0.46 3.94
C LEU A 83 -20.44 -1.48 5.03
N GLN A 84 -20.62 -1.03 6.27
CA GLN A 84 -21.02 -1.89 7.39
C GLN A 84 -22.40 -2.52 7.17
N ARG A 85 -23.38 -1.75 6.66
CA ARG A 85 -24.71 -2.28 6.28
C ARG A 85 -24.66 -3.28 5.13
N GLN A 86 -23.64 -3.21 4.28
CA GLN A 86 -23.40 -4.19 3.21
C GLN A 86 -22.68 -5.45 3.70
N GLY A 87 -22.40 -5.56 5.00
CA GLY A 87 -21.73 -6.70 5.59
C GLY A 87 -20.23 -6.75 5.30
N ILE A 88 -19.62 -5.64 4.87
CA ILE A 88 -18.17 -5.53 4.67
C ILE A 88 -17.53 -5.31 6.05
N PRO A 89 -16.76 -6.28 6.58
CA PRO A 89 -16.20 -6.19 7.93
C PRO A 89 -15.04 -5.19 7.95
N LEU A 90 -15.33 -3.93 8.27
CA LEU A 90 -14.29 -2.92 8.48
C LEU A 90 -13.50 -3.27 9.74
N LEU A 91 -12.18 -3.46 9.61
CA LEU A 91 -11.27 -3.67 10.74
C LEU A 91 -11.56 -2.62 11.83
N THR A 92 -12.24 -3.01 12.89
CA THR A 92 -12.33 -2.24 14.12
C THR A 92 -10.95 -2.31 14.77
N GLY A 93 -10.38 -1.13 15.04
CA GLY A 93 -9.02 -0.96 15.57
C GLY A 93 -8.80 -1.59 16.94
#